data_AF-A0A352DZN1-F1
#
_entry.id   AF-A0A352DZN1-F1
#
_cell.length_a   1.000
_cell.length_b   1.000
_cell.length_c   1.000
_cell.angle_alpha   90.00
_cell.angle_beta   90.00
_cell.angle_gamma   90.00
#
_symmetry.space_group_name_H-M   'P 1'
#
loop_
_entity.id
_entity.type
_entity.pdbx_description
1 polymer ?
#
loop_
_entity_poly.entity_id
_entity_poly.type
_entity_poly.pdbx_seq_one_letter_code
_entity_poly.pdbx_strand_id
1 'polypeptide(L)'
;LIDEARTPLIISSPEGEAGERDRRKVAVFEFARDIAATMVQDVHFEYDPQKRSAELLGVGRSAVRAAQRPPLVESTSMLELYEAVELALRARIAFLRDRQYIVREKADRSGQEVVIIDEFTGRIAEGRSWRDGLHEAVMVKEHIEVKKGKGGHAARITIQDLFARWPHLAGMTGTIATSAGEIARTYDVAIAIVPTHKPAIRKRLPAVVCRDYAEKLTRIVEDIQAVHATGRPILVGTRSIDKSEDIAKRLAAAGLQHTVLNAHNVAIEAGIVSSAGGRGQITVSTNMAGRGTDIKLGEGVAELGGLHVICTELHDSARIDRQLVGRCGRQGDPGTWRQFLALDDDILAEAYGPKRAKRIARRLADGLRGRSDRFVSVFQRAQQRVEARHRRQRKLLEYVERQKAESHIQMSLDPYLDAAS
;
A
#
# COMPACT_ATOMS: atom_id res chain seq x y z
N LEU A 1 -12.16 8.46 3.99
CA LEU A 1 -13.30 8.45 3.04
C LEU A 1 -12.99 7.86 1.66
N ILE A 2 -11.76 7.97 1.10
CA ILE A 2 -11.43 7.34 -0.20
C ILE A 2 -10.29 6.34 -0.08
N ASP A 3 -9.08 6.77 0.28
CA ASP A 3 -7.89 5.89 0.23
C ASP A 3 -7.96 4.79 1.30
N GLU A 4 -8.27 5.17 2.54
CA GLU A 4 -8.42 4.24 3.66
C GLU A 4 -9.73 3.43 3.58
N ALA A 5 -10.72 3.91 2.83
CA ALA A 5 -12.02 3.26 2.67
C ALA A 5 -11.98 2.01 1.75
N ARG A 6 -10.78 1.49 1.50
CA ARG A 6 -10.54 0.21 0.82
C ARG A 6 -10.64 -0.98 1.77
N THR A 7 -10.45 -0.74 3.06
CA THR A 7 -10.44 -1.78 4.09
C THR A 7 -11.45 -1.42 5.19
N PRO A 8 -12.31 -2.35 5.61
CA PRO A 8 -13.21 -2.14 6.75
C PRO A 8 -12.43 -2.07 8.06
N LEU A 9 -13.05 -1.41 9.04
CA LEU A 9 -12.66 -1.43 10.43
C LEU A 9 -13.15 -2.74 11.06
N ILE A 10 -12.30 -3.35 11.89
CA ILE A 10 -12.53 -4.67 12.47
C ILE A 10 -12.12 -4.62 13.93
N ILE A 11 -12.98 -5.11 14.80
CA ILE A 11 -12.65 -5.42 16.19
C ILE A 11 -12.45 -6.94 16.27
N SER A 12 -11.30 -7.37 16.76
CA SER A 12 -11.01 -8.79 16.99
C SER A 12 -11.54 -9.23 18.35
N SER A 13 -12.09 -10.44 18.42
CA SER A 13 -12.50 -11.03 19.71
C SER A 13 -11.26 -11.33 20.58
N PRO A 14 -11.36 -11.19 21.91
CA PRO A 14 -10.27 -11.55 22.82
C PRO A 14 -9.97 -13.05 22.78
N GLU A 15 -8.75 -13.39 23.18
CA GLU A 15 -8.23 -14.76 23.21
C GLU A 15 -9.03 -15.59 24.24
N GLY A 16 -9.70 -16.66 23.79
CA GLY A 16 -10.37 -17.64 24.64
C GLY A 16 -9.56 -18.92 24.82
N GLU A 17 -9.93 -19.77 25.78
CA GLU A 17 -9.31 -21.09 25.94
C GLU A 17 -9.47 -21.94 24.66
N ALA A 18 -8.37 -22.59 24.27
CA ALA A 18 -8.29 -23.39 23.07
C ALA A 18 -9.19 -24.63 23.13
N GLY A 19 -10.39 -24.51 22.59
CA GLY A 19 -11.30 -25.63 22.39
C GLY A 19 -10.69 -26.69 21.45
N GLU A 20 -11.27 -27.88 21.44
CA GLU A 20 -10.86 -28.98 20.55
C GLU A 20 -10.90 -28.58 19.06
N ARG A 21 -11.83 -27.69 18.70
CA ARG A 21 -11.96 -27.10 17.37
C ARG A 21 -10.72 -26.31 16.92
N ASP A 22 -10.12 -25.54 17.83
CA ASP A 22 -8.93 -24.74 17.52
C ASP A 22 -7.71 -25.63 17.33
N ARG A 23 -7.55 -26.65 18.19
CA ARG A 23 -6.47 -27.64 18.06
C ARG A 23 -6.55 -28.39 16.74
N ARG A 24 -7.76 -28.78 16.34
CA ARG A 24 -8.00 -29.39 15.04
C ARG A 24 -7.65 -28.45 13.88
N LYS A 25 -8.04 -27.18 13.95
CA LYS A 25 -7.72 -26.20 12.91
C LYS A 25 -6.21 -26.01 12.75
N VAL A 26 -5.47 -25.92 13.84
CA VAL A 26 -4.00 -25.88 13.82
C VAL A 26 -3.42 -27.15 13.20
N ALA A 27 -3.89 -28.34 13.60
CA ALA A 27 -3.44 -29.61 13.05
C ALA A 27 -3.71 -29.73 11.53
N VAL A 28 -4.81 -29.16 11.03
CA VAL A 28 -5.11 -29.11 9.58
C VAL A 28 -4.10 -28.22 8.85
N PHE A 29 -3.73 -27.06 9.40
CA PHE A 29 -2.71 -26.20 8.79
C PHE A 29 -1.33 -26.85 8.80
N GLU A 30 -0.96 -27.56 9.87
CA GLU A 30 0.30 -28.31 9.96
C GLU A 30 0.36 -29.43 8.91
N PHE A 31 -0.70 -30.24 8.83
CA PHE A 31 -0.85 -31.25 7.79
C PHE A 31 -0.73 -30.63 6.38
N ALA A 32 -1.42 -29.52 6.13
CA ALA A 32 -1.40 -28.85 4.84
C ALA A 32 -0.01 -28.30 4.48
N ARG A 33 0.72 -27.72 5.44
CA ARG A 33 2.11 -27.27 5.26
C ARG A 33 3.01 -28.42 4.80
N ASP A 34 2.93 -29.56 5.48
CA ASP A 34 3.81 -30.71 5.23
C ASP A 34 3.56 -31.30 3.85
N ILE A 35 2.29 -31.41 3.46
CA ILE A 35 1.93 -31.88 2.12
C ILE A 35 2.35 -30.86 1.06
N ALA A 36 2.07 -29.57 1.24
CA ALA A 36 2.46 -28.51 0.30
C ALA A 36 3.98 -28.43 0.09
N ALA A 37 4.80 -28.80 1.09
CA ALA A 37 6.25 -28.83 0.98
C ALA A 37 6.75 -29.86 -0.05
N THR A 38 6.03 -30.97 -0.22
CA THR A 38 6.37 -32.06 -1.16
C THR A 38 5.89 -31.80 -2.60
N MET A 39 5.07 -30.78 -2.81
CA MET A 39 4.42 -30.52 -4.10
C MET A 39 5.27 -29.66 -5.05
N VAL A 40 5.26 -30.08 -6.31
CA VAL A 40 5.91 -29.42 -7.46
C VAL A 40 4.89 -28.69 -8.32
N GLN A 41 5.16 -27.43 -8.66
CA GLN A 41 4.34 -26.59 -9.54
C GLN A 41 4.26 -27.19 -10.95
N ASP A 42 3.11 -27.02 -11.62
CA ASP A 42 2.80 -27.52 -12.97
C ASP A 42 2.68 -29.07 -13.05
N VAL A 43 2.88 -29.77 -11.93
CA VAL A 43 2.63 -31.22 -11.79
C VAL A 43 1.50 -31.47 -10.79
N HIS A 44 1.61 -30.89 -9.59
CA HIS A 44 0.67 -31.12 -8.50
C HIS A 44 -0.36 -29.98 -8.37
N PHE A 45 0.00 -28.78 -8.79
CA PHE A 45 -0.85 -27.59 -8.70
C PHE A 45 -0.44 -26.55 -9.76
N GLU A 46 -1.36 -25.66 -10.10
CA GLU A 46 -1.10 -24.44 -10.87
C GLU A 46 -1.16 -23.21 -9.96
N TYR A 47 -0.39 -22.17 -10.28
CA TYR A 47 -0.39 -20.90 -9.55
C TYR A 47 -0.66 -19.73 -10.49
N ASP A 48 -1.66 -18.91 -10.18
CA ASP A 48 -1.98 -17.66 -10.89
C ASP A 48 -1.35 -16.46 -10.15
N PRO A 49 -0.29 -15.82 -10.70
CA PRO A 49 0.36 -14.68 -10.05
C PRO A 49 -0.50 -13.41 -9.97
N GLN A 50 -1.52 -13.26 -10.82
CA GLN A 50 -2.39 -12.07 -10.82
C GLN A 50 -3.43 -12.15 -9.70
N LYS A 51 -4.00 -13.34 -9.50
CA LYS A 51 -4.96 -13.60 -8.42
C LYS A 51 -4.27 -13.98 -7.11
N ARG A 52 -2.99 -14.36 -7.17
CA ARG A 52 -2.23 -14.97 -6.08
C ARG A 52 -2.97 -16.17 -5.48
N SER A 53 -3.49 -17.03 -6.36
CA SER A 53 -4.21 -18.26 -6.00
C SER A 53 -3.44 -19.48 -6.50
N ALA A 54 -3.46 -20.56 -5.74
CA ALA A 54 -2.96 -21.86 -6.14
C ALA A 54 -4.14 -22.82 -6.24
N GLU A 55 -4.18 -23.64 -7.29
CA GLU A 55 -5.24 -24.63 -7.52
C GLU A 55 -4.62 -26.02 -7.71
N LEU A 56 -5.10 -27.02 -6.97
CA LEU A 56 -4.59 -28.39 -7.05
C LEU A 56 -5.02 -29.07 -8.35
N LEU A 57 -4.04 -29.66 -9.04
CA LEU A 57 -4.26 -30.55 -10.18
C LEU A 57 -4.63 -31.96 -9.70
N GLY A 58 -5.08 -32.81 -10.62
CA GLY A 58 -5.53 -34.17 -10.30
C GLY A 58 -4.50 -34.99 -9.51
N VAL A 59 -3.22 -34.88 -9.88
CA VAL A 59 -2.10 -35.56 -9.18
C VAL A 59 -1.93 -35.01 -7.76
N GLY A 60 -2.01 -33.70 -7.57
CA GLY A 60 -1.96 -33.07 -6.24
C GLY A 60 -3.12 -33.52 -5.34
N ARG A 61 -4.35 -33.57 -5.88
CA ARG A 61 -5.52 -34.07 -5.13
C ARG A 61 -5.38 -35.55 -4.75
N SER A 62 -4.75 -36.36 -5.59
CA SER A 62 -4.42 -37.76 -5.26
C SER A 62 -3.40 -37.86 -4.13
N ALA A 63 -2.37 -37.03 -4.15
CA ALA A 63 -1.37 -36.99 -3.07
C ALA A 63 -2.00 -36.63 -1.72
N VAL A 64 -2.90 -35.62 -1.68
CA VAL A 64 -3.63 -35.25 -0.46
C VAL A 64 -4.53 -36.38 0.04
N ARG A 65 -5.18 -37.15 -0.85
CA ARG A 65 -6.01 -38.30 -0.47
C ARG A 65 -5.19 -39.44 0.14
N ALA A 66 -4.02 -39.70 -0.42
CA ALA A 66 -3.15 -40.81 -0.03
C ALA A 66 -2.32 -40.51 1.24
N ALA A 67 -2.22 -39.24 1.63
CA ALA A 67 -1.48 -38.83 2.81
C ALA A 67 -2.08 -39.38 4.11
N GLN A 68 -1.20 -39.87 4.99
CA GLN A 68 -1.59 -40.34 6.33
C GLN A 68 -2.04 -39.15 7.18
N ARG A 69 -3.25 -39.24 7.75
CA ARG A 69 -3.84 -38.16 8.54
C ARG A 69 -3.56 -38.35 10.03
N PRO A 70 -3.15 -37.30 10.75
CA PRO A 70 -3.13 -37.32 12.20
C PRO A 70 -4.54 -37.48 12.79
N PRO A 71 -4.69 -38.04 14.02
CA PRO A 71 -6.00 -38.27 14.64
C PRO A 71 -6.91 -37.03 14.70
N LEU A 72 -6.34 -35.84 14.96
CA LEU A 72 -7.08 -34.58 14.99
C LEU A 72 -7.61 -34.12 13.62
N VAL A 73 -7.10 -34.68 12.53
CA VAL A 73 -7.42 -34.31 11.14
C VAL A 73 -8.31 -35.35 10.45
N GLU A 74 -8.46 -36.56 11.01
CA GLU A 74 -9.21 -37.66 10.39
C GLU A 74 -10.65 -37.30 10.04
N SER A 75 -11.32 -36.57 10.93
CA SER A 75 -12.71 -36.15 10.78
C SER A 75 -12.89 -34.95 9.83
N THR A 76 -11.82 -34.42 9.24
CA THR A 76 -11.83 -33.27 8.31
C THR A 76 -12.22 -33.71 6.91
N SER A 77 -13.11 -32.94 6.29
CA SER A 77 -13.62 -33.25 4.96
C SER A 77 -12.51 -33.12 3.91
N MET A 78 -12.62 -33.89 2.82
CA MET A 78 -11.65 -33.79 1.72
C MET A 78 -11.60 -32.40 1.10
N LEU A 79 -12.74 -31.70 1.06
CA LEU A 79 -12.81 -30.34 0.51
C LEU A 79 -11.98 -29.38 1.36
N GLU A 80 -12.18 -29.38 2.68
CA GLU A 80 -11.39 -28.55 3.60
C GLU A 80 -9.89 -28.87 3.54
N LEU A 81 -9.52 -30.15 3.35
CA LEU A 81 -8.12 -30.54 3.18
C LEU A 81 -7.52 -29.99 1.87
N TYR A 82 -8.29 -30.00 0.77
CA TYR A 82 -7.85 -29.41 -0.48
C TYR A 82 -7.65 -27.90 -0.35
N GLU A 83 -8.63 -27.19 0.22
CA GLU A 83 -8.56 -25.76 0.44
C GLU A 83 -7.39 -25.37 1.36
N ALA A 84 -7.15 -26.14 2.44
CA ALA A 84 -6.03 -25.91 3.35
C ALA A 84 -4.68 -26.09 2.64
N VAL A 85 -4.53 -27.11 1.78
CA VAL A 85 -3.29 -27.35 1.02
C VAL A 85 -3.08 -26.26 -0.04
N GLU A 86 -4.13 -25.83 -0.75
CA GLU A 86 -4.07 -24.71 -1.69
C GLU A 86 -3.67 -23.40 -0.98
N LEU A 87 -4.19 -23.17 0.22
CA LEU A 87 -3.81 -22.02 1.05
C LEU A 87 -2.36 -22.11 1.53
N ALA A 88 -1.88 -23.30 1.92
CA ALA A 88 -0.49 -23.52 2.30
C ALA A 88 0.46 -23.31 1.12
N LEU A 89 0.09 -23.75 -0.09
CA LEU A 89 0.82 -23.47 -1.33
C LEU A 89 0.88 -21.97 -1.61
N ARG A 90 -0.25 -21.26 -1.48
CA ARG A 90 -0.32 -19.80 -1.60
C ARG A 90 0.59 -19.10 -0.59
N ALA A 91 0.55 -19.49 0.70
CA ALA A 91 1.42 -18.96 1.74
C ALA A 91 2.91 -19.23 1.45
N ARG A 92 3.23 -20.41 0.90
CA ARG A 92 4.61 -20.78 0.53
C ARG A 92 5.14 -19.93 -0.62
N ILE A 93 4.34 -19.74 -1.68
CA ILE A 93 4.78 -19.14 -2.95
C ILE A 93 4.65 -17.62 -2.97
N ALA A 94 3.55 -17.09 -2.44
CA ALA A 94 3.19 -15.68 -2.58
C ALA A 94 3.55 -14.81 -1.37
N PHE A 95 3.73 -15.41 -0.19
CA PHE A 95 4.02 -14.70 1.06
C PHE A 95 5.40 -15.09 1.54
N LEU A 96 6.40 -14.32 1.16
CA LEU A 96 7.80 -14.54 1.49
C LEU A 96 8.20 -13.68 2.69
N ARG A 97 9.00 -14.28 3.57
CA ARG A 97 9.66 -13.59 4.66
C ARG A 97 10.56 -12.46 4.10
N ASP A 98 10.62 -11.37 4.85
CA ASP A 98 11.33 -10.12 4.52
C ASP A 98 10.81 -9.42 3.25
N ARG A 99 9.62 -9.81 2.77
CA ARG A 99 8.89 -9.11 1.70
C ARG A 99 7.45 -8.81 2.09
N GLN A 100 6.66 -9.85 2.34
CA GLN A 100 5.26 -9.71 2.73
C GLN A 100 5.10 -9.64 4.26
N TYR A 101 6.07 -10.17 5.01
CA TYR A 101 6.08 -10.13 6.46
C TYR A 101 7.48 -10.29 7.02
N ILE A 102 7.60 -9.97 8.30
CA ILE A 102 8.76 -10.32 9.13
C ILE A 102 8.32 -11.23 10.27
N VAL A 103 9.27 -11.98 10.78
CA VAL A 103 9.12 -12.70 12.05
C VAL A 103 9.93 -11.95 13.09
N ARG A 104 9.30 -11.55 14.18
CA ARG A 104 9.97 -10.85 15.30
C ARG A 104 9.56 -11.43 16.64
N GLU A 105 10.36 -11.17 17.65
CA GLU A 105 10.02 -11.47 19.03
C GLU A 105 9.01 -10.44 19.56
N LYS A 106 8.00 -10.91 20.30
CA LYS A 106 6.98 -10.04 20.90
C LYS A 106 7.59 -9.21 22.03
N ALA A 107 7.04 -8.01 22.24
CA ALA A 107 7.51 -7.08 23.28
C ALA A 107 7.40 -7.66 24.71
N ASP A 108 6.47 -8.60 24.93
CA ASP A 108 6.26 -9.31 26.20
C ASP A 108 7.16 -10.55 26.37
N ARG A 109 8.05 -10.85 25.41
CA ARG A 109 8.90 -12.06 25.36
C ARG A 109 8.12 -13.37 25.42
N SER A 110 6.83 -13.36 25.09
CA SER A 110 5.98 -14.57 25.07
C SER A 110 6.22 -15.47 23.85
N GLY A 111 7.10 -15.08 22.92
CA GLY A 111 7.48 -15.85 21.75
C GLY A 111 7.63 -14.99 20.49
N GLN A 112 7.53 -15.63 19.33
CA GLN A 112 7.62 -14.96 18.03
C GLN A 112 6.23 -14.62 17.47
N GLU A 113 6.16 -13.58 16.64
CA GLU A 113 4.97 -13.22 15.86
C GLU A 113 5.32 -12.94 14.40
N VAL A 114 4.35 -13.23 13.53
CA VAL A 114 4.37 -12.80 12.12
C VAL A 114 3.75 -11.42 12.05
N VAL A 115 4.51 -10.45 11.55
CA VAL A 115 3.99 -9.09 11.35
C VAL A 115 4.01 -8.74 9.88
N ILE A 116 2.84 -8.33 9.39
CA ILE A 116 2.61 -8.03 8.00
C ILE A 116 3.39 -6.76 7.63
N ILE A 117 4.09 -6.81 6.52
CA ILE A 117 4.59 -5.62 5.85
C ILE A 117 3.50 -5.16 4.89
N ASP A 118 3.00 -3.94 5.08
CA ASP A 118 2.08 -3.31 4.15
C ASP A 118 2.78 -3.14 2.79
N GLU A 119 2.30 -3.85 1.77
CA GLU A 119 2.90 -3.86 0.44
C GLU A 119 2.95 -2.49 -0.23
N PHE A 120 2.14 -1.53 0.22
CA PHE A 120 2.11 -0.17 -0.34
C PHE A 120 3.06 0.78 0.36
N THR A 121 3.28 0.59 1.67
CA THR A 121 4.07 1.53 2.47
C THR A 121 5.39 0.97 2.98
N GLY A 122 5.63 -0.33 2.86
CA GLY A 122 6.78 -1.02 3.50
C GLY A 122 6.73 -0.97 5.02
N ARG A 123 5.58 -0.56 5.60
CA ARG A 123 5.43 -0.37 7.04
C ARG A 123 5.02 -1.69 7.69
N ILE A 124 5.56 -1.92 8.86
CA ILE A 124 5.11 -2.96 9.77
C ILE A 124 3.68 -2.59 10.19
N ALA A 125 2.71 -3.40 9.78
CA ALA A 125 1.32 -3.23 10.13
C ALA A 125 1.01 -4.03 11.41
N GLU A 126 1.48 -3.52 12.54
CA GLU A 126 1.28 -4.14 13.85
C GLU A 126 -0.20 -4.35 14.15
N GLY A 127 -0.53 -5.51 14.71
CA GLY A 127 -1.91 -5.90 15.01
C GLY A 127 -2.76 -6.29 13.80
N ARG A 128 -2.25 -6.22 12.56
CA ARG A 128 -2.97 -6.70 11.38
C ARG A 128 -2.69 -8.18 11.11
N SER A 129 -3.72 -8.91 10.67
CA SER A 129 -3.63 -10.27 10.15
C SER A 129 -4.22 -10.40 8.75
N TRP A 130 -3.69 -11.31 7.94
CA TRP A 130 -4.34 -11.67 6.68
C TRP A 130 -5.59 -12.51 6.97
N ARG A 131 -6.52 -12.51 6.00
CA ARG A 131 -7.84 -13.15 6.13
C ARG A 131 -7.80 -14.62 5.74
N ASP A 132 -8.94 -15.29 5.93
CA ASP A 132 -9.24 -16.62 5.38
C ASP A 132 -8.21 -17.70 5.77
N GLY A 133 -7.70 -17.64 7.00
CA GLY A 133 -6.72 -18.60 7.52
C GLY A 133 -5.29 -18.39 7.00
N LEU A 134 -5.05 -17.41 6.13
CA LEU A 134 -3.75 -17.21 5.49
C LEU A 134 -2.67 -16.82 6.51
N HIS A 135 -3.03 -16.07 7.53
CA HIS A 135 -2.07 -15.66 8.55
C HIS A 135 -1.62 -16.83 9.42
N GLU A 136 -2.56 -17.68 9.80
CA GLU A 136 -2.30 -18.93 10.49
C GLU A 136 -1.44 -19.86 9.61
N ALA A 137 -1.74 -19.97 8.31
CA ALA A 137 -0.94 -20.74 7.37
C ALA A 137 0.51 -20.23 7.26
N VAL A 138 0.73 -18.91 7.27
CA VAL A 138 2.08 -18.31 7.28
C VAL A 138 2.79 -18.55 8.62
N MET A 139 2.09 -18.47 9.75
CA MET A 139 2.68 -18.80 11.06
C MET A 139 3.14 -20.25 11.12
N VAL A 140 2.31 -21.19 10.68
CA VAL A 140 2.65 -22.62 10.63
C VAL A 140 3.81 -22.89 9.67
N LYS A 141 3.83 -22.21 8.52
CA LYS A 141 4.95 -22.25 7.56
C LYS A 141 6.28 -21.87 8.21
N GLU A 142 6.29 -20.85 9.06
CA GLU A 142 7.49 -20.37 9.76
C GLU A 142 7.74 -21.13 11.09
N HIS A 143 6.99 -22.19 11.36
CA HIS A 143 7.06 -22.96 12.62
C HIS A 143 6.80 -22.11 13.88
N ILE A 144 6.00 -21.05 13.74
CA ILE A 144 5.59 -20.18 14.84
C ILE A 144 4.30 -20.73 15.44
N GLU A 145 4.23 -20.78 16.77
CA GLU A 145 3.04 -21.23 17.49
C GLU A 145 1.84 -20.37 17.08
N VAL A 146 0.85 -21.00 16.46
CA VAL A 146 -0.44 -20.35 16.17
C VAL A 146 -1.12 -20.13 17.50
N LYS A 147 -1.26 -18.85 17.91
CA LYS A 147 -2.07 -18.49 19.06
C LYS A 147 -3.46 -19.12 18.90
N LYS A 148 -3.74 -20.08 19.78
CA LYS A 148 -5.06 -20.71 19.87
C LYS A 148 -6.03 -19.63 20.35
N GLY A 149 -7.16 -19.48 19.65
CA GLY A 149 -8.12 -18.43 19.99
C GLY A 149 -7.87 -17.05 19.37
N LYS A 150 -7.40 -16.94 18.11
CA LYS A 150 -7.88 -15.81 17.29
C LYS A 150 -9.37 -16.02 17.04
N GLY A 151 -10.17 -15.66 18.04
CA GLY A 151 -11.61 -15.61 17.93
C GLY A 151 -12.00 -14.80 16.70
N GLY A 152 -13.15 -15.12 16.13
CA GLY A 152 -13.69 -14.41 14.97
C GLY A 152 -13.71 -12.90 15.16
N HIS A 153 -14.09 -12.18 14.10
CA HIS A 153 -14.27 -10.75 14.25
C HIS A 153 -15.41 -10.53 15.26
N ALA A 154 -15.20 -9.70 16.29
CA ALA A 154 -16.25 -9.34 17.25
C ALA A 154 -17.21 -8.32 16.65
N ALA A 155 -16.66 -7.44 15.80
CA ALA A 155 -17.43 -6.47 15.04
C ALA A 155 -16.69 -6.07 13.77
N ARG A 156 -17.44 -5.66 12.75
CA ARG A 156 -16.89 -5.14 11.50
C ARG A 156 -17.77 -4.03 10.95
N ILE A 157 -17.17 -2.94 10.45
CA ILE A 157 -17.88 -1.88 9.72
C ILE A 157 -16.98 -1.26 8.64
N THR A 158 -17.55 -0.86 7.50
CA THR A 158 -16.79 -0.12 6.47
C THR A 158 -16.66 1.36 6.85
N ILE A 159 -15.62 2.05 6.37
CA ILE A 159 -15.50 3.51 6.56
C ILE A 159 -16.69 4.24 5.90
N GLN A 160 -17.15 3.75 4.75
CA GLN A 160 -18.30 4.28 4.04
C GLN A 160 -19.53 4.29 4.95
N ASP A 161 -19.90 3.12 5.46
CA ASP A 161 -21.09 2.94 6.27
C ASP A 161 -20.97 3.61 7.64
N LEU A 162 -19.78 3.57 8.25
CA LEU A 162 -19.51 4.30 9.48
C LEU A 162 -19.85 5.80 9.30
N PHE A 163 -19.25 6.47 8.30
CA PHE A 163 -19.43 7.92 8.12
C PHE A 163 -20.82 8.30 7.59
N ALA A 164 -21.53 7.41 6.90
CA ALA A 164 -22.91 7.64 6.47
C ALA A 164 -23.91 7.79 7.65
N ARG A 165 -23.52 7.38 8.86
CA ARG A 165 -24.36 7.45 10.06
C ARG A 165 -24.41 8.82 10.72
N TRP A 166 -23.50 9.74 10.37
CA TRP A 166 -23.54 11.08 10.92
C TRP A 166 -24.66 11.89 10.25
N PRO A 167 -25.58 12.52 11.03
CA PRO A 167 -26.64 13.37 10.47
C PRO A 167 -26.10 14.55 9.66
N HIS A 168 -24.90 15.03 10.03
CA HIS A 168 -24.22 16.10 9.34
C HIS A 168 -22.78 15.68 9.07
N LEU A 169 -22.43 15.57 7.79
CA LEU A 169 -21.09 15.22 7.33
C LEU A 169 -20.50 16.37 6.51
N ALA A 170 -19.34 16.87 6.95
CA ALA A 170 -18.55 17.84 6.23
C ALA A 170 -17.08 17.40 6.22
N GLY A 171 -16.32 17.87 5.23
CA GLY A 171 -14.90 17.55 5.13
C GLY A 171 -14.14 18.59 4.32
N MET A 172 -12.84 18.70 4.59
CA MET A 172 -11.96 19.63 3.90
C MET A 172 -10.70 18.92 3.41
N THR A 173 -10.27 19.27 2.19
CA THR A 173 -9.01 18.81 1.61
C THR A 173 -8.70 19.61 0.35
N GLY A 174 -7.42 19.77 0.03
CA GLY A 174 -7.00 20.52 -1.16
C GLY A 174 -7.13 19.77 -2.50
N THR A 175 -7.58 18.50 -2.50
CA THR A 175 -7.40 17.63 -3.68
C THR A 175 -8.60 16.75 -4.06
N ILE A 176 -9.80 17.03 -3.56
CA ILE A 176 -10.98 16.15 -3.75
C ILE A 176 -11.73 16.32 -5.07
N ALA A 177 -11.52 17.42 -5.79
CA ALA A 177 -12.34 17.80 -6.96
C ALA A 177 -12.46 16.69 -8.01
N THR A 178 -11.38 15.93 -8.29
CA THR A 178 -11.40 14.82 -9.26
C THR A 178 -12.20 13.60 -8.80
N SER A 179 -12.48 13.50 -7.50
CA SER A 179 -13.27 12.44 -6.87
C SER A 179 -14.66 12.90 -6.44
N ALA A 180 -15.13 14.06 -6.93
CA ALA A 180 -16.41 14.64 -6.52
C ALA A 180 -17.60 13.70 -6.73
N GLY A 181 -17.68 13.07 -7.91
CA GLY A 181 -18.76 12.11 -8.17
C GLY A 181 -18.71 10.86 -7.27
N GLU A 182 -17.55 10.47 -6.75
CA GLU A 182 -17.45 9.37 -5.78
C GLU A 182 -17.95 9.80 -4.40
N ILE A 183 -17.55 10.98 -3.93
CA ILE A 183 -18.01 11.52 -2.65
C ILE A 183 -19.52 11.76 -2.65
N ALA A 184 -20.05 12.39 -3.70
CA ALA A 184 -21.49 12.66 -3.80
C ALA A 184 -22.31 11.37 -3.83
N ARG A 185 -21.85 10.32 -4.52
CA ARG A 185 -22.59 9.04 -4.59
C ARG A 185 -22.55 8.24 -3.29
N THR A 186 -21.40 8.18 -2.62
CA THR A 186 -21.22 7.32 -1.45
C THR A 186 -21.66 8.00 -0.15
N TYR A 187 -21.52 9.32 -0.04
CA TYR A 187 -21.74 10.05 1.21
C TYR A 187 -22.81 11.14 1.12
N ASP A 188 -23.42 11.37 -0.05
CA ASP A 188 -24.35 12.47 -0.30
C ASP A 188 -23.80 13.86 0.09
N VAL A 189 -22.48 14.05 -0.11
CA VAL A 189 -21.79 15.31 0.18
C VAL A 189 -21.44 16.04 -1.12
N ALA A 190 -21.97 17.26 -1.25
CA ALA A 190 -21.59 18.17 -2.33
C ALA A 190 -20.16 18.70 -2.14
N ILE A 191 -19.47 18.99 -3.25
CA ILE A 191 -18.11 19.56 -3.22
C ILE A 191 -18.15 21.01 -3.66
N ALA A 192 -17.71 21.90 -2.78
CA ALA A 192 -17.44 23.30 -3.10
C ALA A 192 -15.93 23.51 -3.26
N ILE A 193 -15.52 24.19 -4.34
CA ILE A 193 -14.13 24.59 -4.55
C ILE A 193 -13.95 25.99 -3.96
N VAL A 194 -13.16 26.09 -2.89
CA VAL A 194 -12.80 27.38 -2.28
C VAL A 194 -11.61 27.97 -3.05
N PRO A 195 -11.71 29.22 -3.57
CA PRO A 195 -10.57 29.89 -4.21
C PRO A 195 -9.38 30.04 -3.26
N THR A 196 -8.17 30.04 -3.80
CA THR A 196 -6.98 30.28 -2.99
C THR A 196 -6.89 31.74 -2.57
N HIS A 197 -6.45 32.00 -1.33
CA HIS A 197 -6.28 33.36 -0.80
C HIS A 197 -5.35 34.24 -1.67
N LYS A 198 -4.26 33.65 -2.18
CA LYS A 198 -3.36 34.28 -3.16
C LYS A 198 -3.24 33.39 -4.40
N PRO A 199 -2.96 33.96 -5.59
CA PRO A 199 -2.75 33.18 -6.81
C PRO A 199 -1.59 32.19 -6.65
N ALA A 200 -1.79 30.95 -7.09
CA ALA A 200 -0.74 29.94 -7.06
C ALA A 200 0.25 30.16 -8.22
N ILE A 201 1.46 30.62 -7.92
CA ILE A 201 2.52 30.93 -8.91
C ILE A 201 3.59 29.82 -9.06
N ARG A 202 3.37 28.65 -8.45
CA ARG A 202 4.32 27.52 -8.55
C ARG A 202 4.52 27.09 -9.99
N LYS A 203 5.76 26.79 -10.36
CA LYS A 203 6.13 26.40 -11.73
C LYS A 203 6.37 24.89 -11.83
N ARG A 204 5.73 24.27 -12.82
CA ARG A 204 6.04 22.89 -13.22
C ARG A 204 7.28 22.90 -14.11
N LEU A 205 8.30 22.13 -13.74
CA LEU A 205 9.46 21.89 -14.59
C LEU A 205 9.19 20.70 -15.54
N PRO A 206 9.87 20.63 -16.70
CA PRO A 206 9.91 19.44 -17.55
C PRO A 206 10.15 18.17 -16.73
N ALA A 207 9.37 17.13 -17.00
CA ALA A 207 9.55 15.84 -16.36
C ALA A 207 10.75 15.10 -16.99
N VAL A 208 11.33 14.20 -16.21
CA VAL A 208 12.45 13.37 -16.67
C VAL A 208 11.96 11.93 -16.72
N VAL A 209 12.00 11.33 -17.90
CA VAL A 209 11.73 9.90 -18.10
C VAL A 209 13.07 9.20 -18.34
N CYS A 210 13.40 8.27 -17.46
CA CYS A 210 14.64 7.50 -17.45
C CYS A 210 14.38 6.08 -17.97
N ARG A 211 15.43 5.41 -18.45
CA ARG A 211 15.35 4.04 -18.94
C ARG A 211 15.01 3.06 -17.83
N ASP A 212 15.65 3.22 -16.68
CA ASP A 212 15.54 2.33 -15.54
C ASP A 212 15.66 3.10 -14.21
N TYR A 213 15.39 2.39 -13.11
CA TYR A 213 15.42 2.93 -11.77
C TYR A 213 16.82 3.46 -11.37
N ALA A 214 17.90 2.81 -11.84
CA ALA A 214 19.26 3.23 -11.52
C ALA A 214 19.61 4.58 -12.17
N GLU A 215 19.31 4.75 -13.46
CA GLU A 215 19.44 6.04 -14.15
C GLU A 215 18.57 7.11 -13.48
N LYS A 216 17.33 6.77 -13.11
CA LYS A 216 16.41 7.70 -12.44
C LYS A 216 17.00 8.24 -11.14
N LEU A 217 17.56 7.37 -10.30
CA LEU A 217 18.18 7.79 -9.04
C LEU A 217 19.37 8.73 -9.28
N THR A 218 20.22 8.44 -10.27
CA THR A 218 21.33 9.34 -10.65
C THR A 218 20.81 10.72 -11.07
N ARG A 219 19.79 10.77 -11.94
CA ARG A 219 19.18 12.04 -12.39
C ARG A 219 18.51 12.83 -11.27
N ILE A 220 17.89 12.15 -10.30
CA ILE A 220 17.33 12.80 -9.11
C ILE A 220 18.44 13.46 -8.30
N VAL A 221 19.55 12.76 -8.04
CA VAL A 221 20.68 13.32 -7.28
C VAL A 221 21.32 14.49 -8.02
N GLU A 222 21.51 14.40 -9.33
CA GLU A 222 22.02 15.52 -10.16
C GLU A 222 21.15 16.77 -10.03
N ASP A 223 19.81 16.61 -10.08
CA ASP A 223 18.87 17.70 -9.92
C ASP A 223 18.90 18.29 -8.50
N ILE A 224 18.99 17.42 -7.49
CA ILE A 224 19.13 17.85 -6.09
C ILE A 224 20.41 18.65 -5.91
N GLN A 225 21.55 18.19 -6.45
CA GLN A 225 22.82 18.91 -6.38
C GLN A 225 22.73 20.28 -7.05
N ALA A 226 22.16 20.35 -8.25
CA ALA A 226 22.01 21.60 -8.99
C ALA A 226 21.13 22.62 -8.25
N VAL A 227 20.02 22.17 -7.66
CA VAL A 227 19.10 23.03 -6.91
C VAL A 227 19.70 23.39 -5.54
N HIS A 228 20.32 22.44 -4.85
CA HIS A 228 20.93 22.65 -3.53
C HIS A 228 22.10 23.63 -3.60
N ALA A 229 22.87 23.65 -4.69
CA ALA A 229 23.95 24.63 -4.93
C ALA A 229 23.46 26.09 -4.92
N THR A 230 22.17 26.33 -5.23
CA THR A 230 21.56 27.67 -5.14
C THR A 230 21.11 28.04 -3.72
N GLY A 231 21.17 27.11 -2.78
CA GLY A 231 20.70 27.27 -1.41
C GLY A 231 19.18 27.07 -1.22
N ARG A 232 18.46 26.62 -2.24
CA ARG A 232 17.02 26.35 -2.13
C ARG A 232 16.73 25.07 -1.34
N PRO A 233 15.65 25.03 -0.55
CA PRO A 233 15.18 23.80 0.06
C PRO A 233 14.55 22.85 -0.95
N ILE A 234 14.67 21.56 -0.67
CA ILE A 234 14.21 20.47 -1.53
C ILE A 234 13.41 19.46 -0.72
N LEU A 235 12.21 19.12 -1.19
CA LEU A 235 11.38 18.03 -0.68
C LEU A 235 11.29 16.93 -1.74
N VAL A 236 11.80 15.75 -1.43
CA VAL A 236 11.73 14.56 -2.28
C VAL A 236 10.64 13.65 -1.75
N GLY A 237 9.61 13.39 -2.56
CA GLY A 237 8.53 12.47 -2.20
C GLY A 237 8.66 11.14 -2.93
N THR A 238 8.72 10.06 -2.16
CA THR A 238 8.79 8.67 -2.65
C THR A 238 7.52 7.91 -2.32
N ARG A 239 7.33 6.72 -2.90
CA ARG A 239 6.17 5.86 -2.62
C ARG A 239 6.41 4.83 -1.49
N SER A 240 7.65 4.43 -1.23
CA SER A 240 7.98 3.40 -0.22
C SER A 240 9.21 3.77 0.59
N ILE A 241 9.34 3.16 1.78
CA ILE A 241 10.49 3.35 2.68
C ILE A 241 11.78 2.94 1.96
N ASP A 242 11.80 1.77 1.32
CA ASP A 242 12.98 1.28 0.60
C ASP A 242 13.52 2.29 -0.43
N LYS A 243 12.61 2.93 -1.19
CA LYS A 243 12.98 3.95 -2.18
C LYS A 243 13.50 5.24 -1.52
N SER A 244 12.97 5.61 -0.34
CA SER A 244 13.52 6.72 0.46
C SER A 244 14.92 6.41 0.94
N GLU A 245 15.15 5.21 1.47
CA GLU A 245 16.47 4.77 1.95
C GLU A 245 17.48 4.68 0.80
N ASP A 246 17.07 4.23 -0.38
CA ASP A 246 17.92 4.22 -1.59
C ASP A 246 18.38 5.64 -1.99
N ILE A 247 17.45 6.60 -1.98
CA ILE A 247 17.78 8.01 -2.26
C ILE A 247 18.69 8.57 -1.18
N ALA A 248 18.37 8.31 0.10
CA ALA A 248 19.17 8.75 1.25
C ALA A 248 20.62 8.28 1.15
N LYS A 249 20.84 6.99 0.83
CA LYS A 249 22.19 6.43 0.62
C LYS A 249 22.95 7.16 -0.49
N ARG A 250 22.29 7.50 -1.60
CA ARG A 250 22.93 8.21 -2.71
C ARG A 250 23.22 9.67 -2.39
N LEU A 251 22.35 10.33 -1.62
CA LEU A 251 22.59 11.68 -1.12
C LEU A 251 23.78 11.71 -0.15
N ALA A 252 23.87 10.74 0.76
CA ALA A 252 25.01 10.59 1.65
C ALA A 252 26.32 10.36 0.88
N ALA A 253 26.31 9.47 -0.12
CA ALA A 253 27.46 9.22 -0.99
C ALA A 253 27.89 10.46 -1.80
N ALA A 254 26.95 11.36 -2.11
CA ALA A 254 27.20 12.64 -2.76
C ALA A 254 27.61 13.77 -1.79
N GLY A 255 27.75 13.47 -0.49
CA GLY A 255 28.12 14.46 0.54
C GLY A 255 27.00 15.44 0.91
N LEU A 256 25.75 15.13 0.56
CA LEU A 256 24.59 15.99 0.82
C LEU A 256 23.92 15.64 2.15
N GLN A 257 23.92 16.60 3.07
CA GLN A 257 23.19 16.49 4.34
C GLN A 257 21.67 16.51 4.07
N HIS A 258 20.96 15.53 4.61
CA HIS A 258 19.53 15.36 4.36
C HIS A 258 18.83 14.72 5.56
N THR A 259 17.51 14.81 5.58
CA THR A 259 16.67 14.17 6.60
C THR A 259 15.63 13.27 5.95
N VAL A 260 15.41 12.07 6.51
CA VAL A 260 14.45 11.09 6.02
C VAL A 260 13.24 11.01 6.96
N LEU A 261 12.05 11.01 6.38
CA LEU A 261 10.76 10.93 7.09
C LEU A 261 9.99 9.68 6.64
N ASN A 262 9.84 8.73 7.56
CA ASN A 262 9.23 7.42 7.26
C ASN A 262 7.83 7.21 7.89
N ALA A 263 7.31 8.20 8.62
CA ALA A 263 6.05 8.17 9.38
C ALA A 263 5.99 7.17 10.54
N HIS A 264 7.12 7.03 11.26
CA HIS A 264 7.18 6.24 12.49
C HIS A 264 6.78 7.07 13.72
N ASN A 265 7.09 8.37 13.75
CA ASN A 265 6.81 9.21 14.91
C ASN A 265 6.27 10.59 14.50
N VAL A 266 4.94 10.71 14.47
CA VAL A 266 4.23 11.89 13.95
C VAL A 266 4.65 13.20 14.65
N ALA A 267 4.91 13.16 15.96
CA ALA A 267 5.24 14.37 16.72
C ALA A 267 6.64 14.91 16.39
N ILE A 268 7.65 14.02 16.31
CA ILE A 268 9.02 14.40 15.95
C ILE A 268 9.07 14.85 14.49
N GLU A 269 8.37 14.14 13.61
CA GLU A 269 8.34 14.47 12.19
C GLU A 269 7.70 15.82 11.90
N ALA A 270 6.70 16.24 12.68
CA ALA A 270 6.12 17.57 12.54
C ALA A 270 7.16 18.69 12.75
N GLY A 271 8.07 18.54 13.71
CA GLY A 271 9.16 19.50 13.93
C GLY A 271 10.11 19.57 12.73
N ILE A 272 10.52 18.40 12.21
CA ILE A 272 11.42 18.29 11.05
C ILE A 272 10.77 18.88 9.79
N VAL A 273 9.48 18.63 9.57
CA VAL A 273 8.77 19.13 8.39
C VAL A 273 8.61 20.65 8.45
N SER A 274 8.42 21.20 9.64
CA SER A 274 8.32 22.66 9.81
C SER A 274 9.63 23.37 9.47
N SER A 275 10.79 22.72 9.62
CA SER A 275 12.10 23.28 9.26
C SER A 275 12.53 22.97 7.83
N ALA A 276 11.81 22.11 7.10
CA ALA A 276 12.15 21.70 5.73
C ALA A 276 12.19 22.84 4.71
N GLY A 277 11.57 23.99 5.01
CA GLY A 277 11.62 25.19 4.17
C GLY A 277 12.83 26.10 4.42
N GLY A 278 13.75 25.71 5.31
CA GLY A 278 14.99 26.44 5.58
C GLY A 278 15.98 26.39 4.42
N ARG A 279 16.84 27.40 4.32
CA ARG A 279 17.86 27.49 3.26
C ARG A 279 18.73 26.23 3.23
N GLY A 280 18.90 25.63 2.05
CA GLY A 280 19.71 24.44 1.80
C GLY A 280 19.15 23.13 2.35
N GLN A 281 17.97 23.10 2.97
CA GLN A 281 17.43 21.87 3.55
C GLN A 281 17.06 20.84 2.49
N ILE A 282 17.40 19.57 2.71
CA ILE A 282 17.00 18.44 1.87
C ILE A 282 16.20 17.48 2.73
N THR A 283 14.93 17.27 2.38
CA THR A 283 14.04 16.36 3.10
C THR A 283 13.51 15.29 2.15
N VAL A 284 13.71 14.02 2.51
CA VAL A 284 13.15 12.86 1.82
C VAL A 284 11.95 12.36 2.62
N SER A 285 10.79 12.29 1.99
CA SER A 285 9.52 11.93 2.64
C SER A 285 8.90 10.73 1.95
N THR A 286 8.68 9.67 2.73
CA THR A 286 7.96 8.48 2.28
C THR A 286 6.45 8.75 2.23
N ASN A 287 5.86 8.58 1.04
CA ASN A 287 4.48 8.92 0.71
C ASN A 287 4.13 10.37 1.07
N MET A 288 3.44 10.54 2.19
CA MET A 288 2.96 11.80 2.74
C MET A 288 3.34 11.92 4.22
N ALA A 289 4.55 11.45 4.60
CA ALA A 289 5.09 11.75 5.93
C ALA A 289 5.11 13.27 6.17
N GLY A 290 4.82 13.71 7.39
CA GLY A 290 4.62 15.14 7.66
C GLY A 290 3.30 15.74 7.15
N ARG A 291 2.31 14.91 6.79
CA ARG A 291 0.97 15.40 6.42
C ARG A 291 0.34 16.16 7.59
N GLY A 292 -0.19 17.34 7.29
CA GLY A 292 -0.82 18.24 8.26
C GLY A 292 0.08 19.40 8.67
N THR A 293 1.39 19.23 8.63
CA THR A 293 2.35 20.30 8.92
C THR A 293 2.59 21.19 7.71
N ASP A 294 2.63 22.50 7.94
CA ASP A 294 2.94 23.51 6.94
C ASP A 294 4.46 23.66 6.76
N ILE A 295 4.93 23.78 5.52
CA ILE A 295 6.34 24.02 5.21
C ILE A 295 6.48 25.50 4.83
N LYS A 296 6.80 26.33 5.81
CA LYS A 296 7.02 27.76 5.60
C LYS A 296 8.42 27.99 5.03
N LEU A 297 8.54 28.89 4.06
CA LEU A 297 9.85 29.29 3.55
C LEU A 297 10.61 30.05 4.63
N GLY A 298 11.88 29.70 4.82
CA GLY A 298 12.80 30.47 5.66
C GLY A 298 13.15 31.82 5.04
N GLU A 299 13.83 32.67 5.81
CA GLU A 299 14.29 33.97 5.34
C GLU A 299 15.20 33.85 4.10
N GLY A 300 14.98 34.69 3.09
CA GLY A 300 15.76 34.71 1.85
C GLY A 300 15.43 33.57 0.87
N VAL A 301 14.59 32.60 1.23
CA VAL A 301 14.31 31.42 0.40
C VAL A 301 13.37 31.73 -0.77
N ALA A 302 12.45 32.69 -0.59
CA ALA A 302 11.54 33.10 -1.64
C ALA A 302 12.29 33.69 -2.84
N GLU A 303 13.31 34.51 -2.58
CA GLU A 303 14.19 35.15 -3.55
C GLU A 303 15.02 34.12 -4.33
N LEU A 304 15.37 33.00 -3.69
CA LEU A 304 16.04 31.88 -4.33
C LEU A 304 15.09 31.05 -5.22
N GLY A 305 13.79 31.33 -5.23
CA GLY A 305 12.79 30.60 -6.02
C GLY A 305 11.95 29.61 -5.22
N GLY A 306 12.05 29.63 -3.88
CA GLY A 306 11.22 28.85 -2.97
C GLY A 306 11.47 27.35 -3.00
N LEU A 307 10.60 26.60 -2.32
CA LEU A 307 10.69 25.15 -2.17
C LEU A 307 10.65 24.43 -3.52
N HIS A 308 11.61 23.53 -3.73
CA HIS A 308 11.62 22.61 -4.86
C HIS A 308 11.07 21.24 -4.45
N VAL A 309 10.04 20.74 -5.15
CA VAL A 309 9.44 19.43 -4.88
C VAL A 309 9.78 18.44 -5.98
N ILE A 310 10.33 17.30 -5.60
CA ILE A 310 10.66 16.19 -6.52
C ILE A 310 9.67 15.05 -6.27
N CYS A 311 8.92 14.69 -7.31
CA CYS A 311 8.08 13.49 -7.31
C CYS A 311 8.86 12.37 -8.00
N THR A 312 9.25 11.33 -7.27
CA THR A 312 10.17 10.30 -7.79
C THR A 312 9.49 9.21 -8.62
N GLU A 313 8.17 9.17 -8.59
CA GLU A 313 7.29 8.27 -9.35
C GLU A 313 5.84 8.79 -9.30
N LEU A 314 4.93 8.16 -10.05
CA LEU A 314 3.49 8.40 -9.90
C LEU A 314 2.90 7.45 -8.85
N HIS A 315 2.08 8.01 -7.97
CA HIS A 315 1.27 7.20 -7.06
C HIS A 315 0.10 6.55 -7.80
N ASP A 316 -0.60 5.63 -7.13
CA ASP A 316 -1.85 5.01 -7.61
C ASP A 316 -2.94 6.01 -7.97
N SER A 317 -2.84 7.23 -7.46
CA SER A 317 -3.82 8.28 -7.59
C SER A 317 -3.14 9.63 -7.76
N ALA A 318 -3.55 10.34 -8.81
CA ALA A 318 -3.14 11.71 -9.11
C ALA A 318 -3.52 12.66 -7.97
N ARG A 319 -4.43 12.28 -7.09
CA ARG A 319 -4.75 13.03 -5.88
C ARG A 319 -3.56 13.08 -4.92
N ILE A 320 -2.80 11.99 -4.79
CA ILE A 320 -1.64 11.90 -3.89
C ILE A 320 -0.49 12.72 -4.46
N ASP A 321 -0.21 12.61 -5.76
CA ASP A 321 0.82 13.45 -6.41
C ASP A 321 0.52 14.95 -6.24
N ARG A 322 -0.75 15.36 -6.39
CA ARG A 322 -1.17 16.75 -6.15
C ARG A 322 -1.00 17.19 -4.69
N GLN A 323 -1.12 16.28 -3.73
CA GLN A 323 -0.87 16.60 -2.32
C GLN A 323 0.61 16.88 -2.06
N LEU A 324 1.50 16.13 -2.71
CA LEU A 324 2.94 16.35 -2.65
C LEU A 324 3.32 17.66 -3.37
N VAL A 325 2.85 17.87 -4.60
CA VAL A 325 3.08 19.12 -5.35
C VAL A 325 2.52 20.34 -4.61
N GLY A 326 1.39 20.19 -3.92
CA GLY A 326 0.80 21.25 -3.09
C GLY A 326 1.60 21.60 -1.83
N ARG A 327 2.73 20.92 -1.55
CA ARG A 327 3.65 21.30 -0.48
C ARG A 327 4.45 22.55 -0.80
N CYS A 328 4.67 22.89 -2.08
CA CYS A 328 5.31 24.15 -2.49
C CYS A 328 4.32 25.17 -3.03
N GLY A 329 4.73 26.44 -3.08
CA GLY A 329 3.93 27.56 -3.59
C GLY A 329 2.66 27.82 -2.76
N ARG A 330 2.80 27.81 -1.43
CA ARG A 330 1.74 28.13 -0.49
C ARG A 330 1.59 29.65 -0.38
N GLN A 331 0.38 30.16 -0.15
CA GLN A 331 0.14 31.60 0.00
C GLN A 331 0.78 32.48 -1.10
N GLY A 332 0.83 31.98 -2.34
CA GLY A 332 1.42 32.70 -3.47
C GLY A 332 2.95 32.73 -3.47
N ASP A 333 3.61 31.93 -2.64
CA ASP A 333 5.06 31.78 -2.62
C ASP A 333 5.58 31.24 -3.97
N PRO A 334 6.81 31.59 -4.36
CA PRO A 334 7.49 30.91 -5.44
C PRO A 334 7.76 29.46 -5.04
N GLY A 335 7.86 28.60 -6.05
CA GLY A 335 8.16 27.20 -5.85
C GLY A 335 8.20 26.48 -7.18
N THR A 336 8.96 25.39 -7.23
CA THR A 336 9.05 24.56 -8.43
C THR A 336 8.78 23.11 -8.09
N TRP A 337 8.27 22.35 -9.04
CA TRP A 337 8.19 20.91 -8.88
C TRP A 337 8.57 20.18 -10.17
N ARG A 338 9.14 18.98 -10.02
CA ARG A 338 9.55 18.12 -11.13
C ARG A 338 9.11 16.69 -10.88
N GLN A 339 8.70 16.02 -11.95
CA GLN A 339 8.37 14.60 -11.94
C GLN A 339 9.52 13.81 -12.55
N PHE A 340 9.95 12.75 -11.88
CA PHE A 340 10.81 11.71 -12.42
C PHE A 340 10.01 10.44 -12.61
N LEU A 341 10.31 9.72 -13.69
CA LEU A 341 9.66 8.46 -14.08
C LEU A 341 10.72 7.52 -14.65
N ALA A 342 10.56 6.22 -14.46
CA ALA A 342 11.38 5.21 -15.09
C ALA A 342 10.51 4.17 -15.82
N LEU A 343 11.02 3.56 -16.88
CA LEU A 343 10.25 2.58 -17.67
C LEU A 343 9.97 1.28 -16.93
N ASP A 344 10.68 1.03 -15.84
CA ASP A 344 10.50 -0.07 -14.89
C ASP A 344 9.68 0.34 -13.65
N ASP A 345 9.09 1.53 -13.61
CA ASP A 345 8.22 1.95 -12.51
C ASP A 345 6.98 1.06 -12.37
N ASP A 346 6.62 0.78 -11.12
CA ASP A 346 5.54 -0.14 -10.72
C ASP A 346 4.19 0.20 -11.37
N ILE A 347 3.89 1.49 -11.56
CA ILE A 347 2.63 1.97 -12.12
C ILE A 347 2.30 1.36 -13.49
N LEU A 348 3.31 1.04 -14.30
CA LEU A 348 3.10 0.37 -15.60
C LEU A 348 2.71 -1.10 -15.42
N ALA A 349 3.37 -1.80 -14.50
CA ALA A 349 3.06 -3.19 -14.17
C ALA A 349 1.68 -3.31 -13.52
N GLU A 350 1.35 -2.41 -12.59
CA GLU A 350 0.04 -2.34 -11.93
C GLU A 350 -1.08 -2.10 -12.95
N ALA A 351 -0.89 -1.19 -13.91
CA ALA A 351 -1.91 -0.84 -14.88
C ALA A 351 -2.16 -1.92 -15.95
N TYR A 352 -1.11 -2.55 -16.47
CA TYR A 352 -1.17 -3.38 -17.68
C TYR A 352 -0.78 -4.85 -17.46
N GLY A 353 -0.25 -5.20 -16.29
CA GLY A 353 0.36 -6.50 -16.00
C GLY A 353 1.81 -6.60 -16.50
N PRO A 354 2.64 -7.48 -15.92
CA PRO A 354 4.09 -7.47 -16.09
C PRO A 354 4.54 -7.74 -17.53
N LYS A 355 3.90 -8.68 -18.25
CA LYS A 355 4.24 -9.01 -19.65
C LYS A 355 4.00 -7.80 -20.58
N ARG A 356 2.88 -7.10 -20.41
CA ARG A 356 2.52 -5.95 -21.26
C ARG A 356 3.30 -4.71 -20.87
N ALA A 357 3.55 -4.48 -19.57
CA ALA A 357 4.41 -3.42 -19.09
C ALA A 357 5.83 -3.51 -19.68
N LYS A 358 6.46 -4.71 -19.65
CA LYS A 358 7.76 -4.94 -20.29
C LYS A 358 7.76 -4.60 -21.79
N ARG A 359 6.68 -4.91 -22.51
CA ARG A 359 6.55 -4.58 -23.94
C ARG A 359 6.42 -3.08 -24.17
N ILE A 360 5.66 -2.39 -23.32
CA ILE A 360 5.53 -0.93 -23.35
C ILE A 360 6.89 -0.29 -23.06
N ALA A 361 7.56 -0.72 -21.99
CA ALA A 361 8.89 -0.26 -21.60
C ALA A 361 9.90 -0.41 -22.75
N ARG A 362 9.99 -1.58 -23.38
CA ARG A 362 10.89 -1.77 -24.55
C ARG A 362 10.62 -0.77 -25.68
N ARG A 363 9.35 -0.58 -26.07
CA ARG A 363 8.99 0.39 -27.12
C ARG A 363 9.34 1.84 -26.74
N LEU A 364 9.19 2.19 -25.47
CA LEU A 364 9.56 3.51 -24.96
C LEU A 364 11.08 3.68 -24.90
N ALA A 365 11.81 2.61 -24.56
CA ALA A 365 13.28 2.60 -24.51
C ALA A 365 13.91 2.90 -25.87
N ASP A 366 13.34 2.34 -26.94
CA ASP A 366 13.79 2.61 -28.32
C ASP A 366 13.61 4.11 -28.69
N GLY A 367 12.58 4.75 -28.14
CA GLY A 367 12.25 6.16 -28.35
C GLY A 367 12.92 7.15 -27.40
N LEU A 368 13.66 6.68 -26.40
CA LEU A 368 14.27 7.53 -25.35
C LEU A 368 15.47 8.37 -25.82
N ARG A 369 15.81 8.35 -27.12
CA ARG A 369 16.91 9.14 -27.71
C ARG A 369 16.51 10.59 -28.05
N GLY A 370 15.50 11.16 -27.39
CA GLY A 370 14.93 12.49 -27.69
C GLY A 370 14.20 13.14 -26.50
N ARG A 371 13.19 13.99 -26.78
CA ARG A 371 12.39 14.67 -25.72
C ARG A 371 11.57 13.68 -24.89
N SER A 372 12.09 13.34 -23.71
CA SER A 372 11.53 12.38 -22.74
C SER A 372 10.13 12.75 -22.22
N ASP A 373 9.80 14.04 -22.14
CA ASP A 373 8.51 14.57 -21.68
C ASP A 373 7.28 14.02 -22.41
N ARG A 374 7.42 13.64 -23.68
CA ARG A 374 6.28 13.12 -24.48
C ARG A 374 5.73 11.81 -23.91
N PHE A 375 6.56 11.05 -23.20
CA PHE A 375 6.18 9.75 -22.66
C PHE A 375 5.43 9.82 -21.33
N VAL A 376 5.40 10.97 -20.66
CA VAL A 376 4.64 11.19 -19.41
C VAL A 376 3.17 10.81 -19.57
N SER A 377 2.59 11.06 -20.74
CA SER A 377 1.19 10.71 -21.05
C SER A 377 0.89 9.21 -20.91
N VAL A 378 1.87 8.33 -21.15
CA VAL A 378 1.72 6.88 -21.01
C VAL A 378 1.56 6.50 -19.53
N PHE A 379 2.38 7.10 -18.67
CA PHE A 379 2.30 6.91 -17.21
C PHE A 379 1.01 7.48 -16.63
N GLN A 380 0.57 8.65 -17.11
CA GLN A 380 -0.72 9.23 -16.70
C GLN A 380 -1.91 8.34 -17.08
N ARG A 381 -1.90 7.73 -18.26
CA ARG A 381 -2.93 6.73 -18.64
C ARG A 381 -2.85 5.48 -17.79
N ALA A 382 -1.65 5.03 -17.42
CA ALA A 382 -1.46 3.91 -16.51
C ALA A 382 -2.09 4.21 -15.14
N GLN A 383 -1.79 5.37 -14.56
CA GLN A 383 -2.36 5.87 -13.32
C GLN A 383 -3.89 5.95 -13.38
N GLN A 384 -4.48 6.57 -14.42
CA GLN A 384 -5.94 6.63 -14.59
C GLN A 384 -6.59 5.24 -14.62
N ARG A 385 -5.91 4.24 -15.19
CA ARG A 385 -6.39 2.85 -15.23
C ARG A 385 -6.34 2.20 -13.85
N VAL A 386 -5.27 2.44 -13.08
CA VAL A 386 -5.15 1.99 -11.69
C VAL A 386 -6.23 2.64 -10.82
N GLU A 387 -6.41 3.96 -10.90
CA GLU A 387 -7.49 4.69 -10.22
C GLU A 387 -8.88 4.14 -10.55
N ALA A 388 -9.17 3.89 -11.84
CA ALA A 388 -10.44 3.33 -12.27
C ALA A 388 -10.69 1.93 -11.68
N ARG A 389 -9.64 1.09 -11.57
CA ARG A 389 -9.72 -0.21 -10.92
C ARG A 389 -10.03 -0.07 -9.43
N HIS A 390 -9.30 0.80 -8.73
CA HIS A 390 -9.54 1.06 -7.31
C HIS A 390 -10.95 1.59 -7.03
N ARG A 391 -11.47 2.48 -7.90
CA ARG A 391 -12.86 2.95 -7.81
C ARG A 391 -13.87 1.80 -7.96
N ARG A 392 -13.66 0.89 -8.91
CA ARG A 392 -14.52 -0.30 -9.08
C ARG A 392 -14.47 -1.22 -7.87
N GLN A 393 -13.27 -1.46 -7.34
CA GLN A 393 -13.09 -2.32 -6.16
C GLN A 393 -13.81 -1.74 -4.93
N ARG A 394 -13.72 -0.43 -4.68
CA ARG A 394 -14.45 0.21 -3.58
C ARG A 394 -15.97 0.13 -3.77
N LYS A 395 -16.47 0.37 -5.00
CA LYS A 395 -17.89 0.21 -5.30
C LYS A 395 -18.39 -1.22 -5.09
N LEU A 396 -17.58 -2.22 -5.47
CA LEU A 396 -17.90 -3.62 -5.25
C LEU A 396 -17.92 -3.96 -3.76
N LEU A 397 -16.93 -3.49 -2.99
CA LEU A 397 -16.89 -3.67 -1.55
C LEU A 397 -18.14 -3.09 -0.89
N GLU A 398 -18.50 -1.85 -1.23
CA GLU A 398 -19.71 -1.18 -0.73
C GLU A 398 -20.98 -1.99 -1.05
N TYR A 399 -21.11 -2.47 -2.29
CA TYR A 399 -22.24 -3.29 -2.72
C TYR A 399 -22.34 -4.61 -1.95
N VAL A 400 -21.22 -5.35 -1.84
CA VAL A 400 -21.18 -6.64 -1.15
C VAL A 400 -21.50 -6.49 0.34
N GLU A 401 -20.92 -5.48 1.01
CA GLU A 401 -21.15 -5.25 2.42
C GLU A 401 -22.60 -4.80 2.69
N ARG A 402 -23.19 -4.01 1.79
CA ARG A 402 -24.62 -3.66 1.86
C ARG A 402 -25.52 -4.89 1.74
N GLN A 403 -25.28 -5.77 0.76
CA GLN A 403 -26.07 -7.00 0.62
C GLN A 403 -25.95 -7.91 1.85
N LYS A 404 -24.74 -8.02 2.41
CA LYS A 404 -24.53 -8.74 3.66
C LYS A 404 -25.34 -8.12 4.79
N ALA A 405 -25.29 -6.80 4.97
CA ALA A 405 -26.04 -6.13 6.02
C ALA A 405 -27.55 -6.36 5.87
N GLU A 406 -28.10 -6.22 4.66
CA GLU A 406 -29.51 -6.49 4.37
C GLU A 406 -29.90 -7.95 4.69
N SER A 407 -29.05 -8.92 4.35
CA SER A 407 -29.28 -10.34 4.67
C SER A 407 -29.28 -10.61 6.18
N HIS A 408 -28.39 -10.00 6.96
CA HIS A 408 -28.37 -10.18 8.42
C HIS A 408 -29.63 -9.59 9.05
N ILE A 409 -30.02 -8.38 8.63
CA ILE A 409 -31.26 -7.75 9.10
C ILE A 409 -32.48 -8.64 8.82
N GLN A 410 -32.56 -9.25 7.62
CA GLN A 410 -33.64 -10.19 7.29
C GLN A 410 -33.65 -11.44 8.17
N MET A 411 -32.48 -11.88 8.63
CA MET A 411 -32.33 -12.98 9.58
C MET A 411 -32.53 -12.56 11.05
N SER A 412 -32.90 -11.30 11.30
CA SER A 412 -32.97 -10.71 12.65
C SER A 412 -31.63 -10.75 13.41
N LEU A 413 -30.52 -10.67 12.66
CA LEU A 413 -29.15 -10.60 13.17
C LEU A 413 -28.61 -9.17 13.06
N ASP A 414 -27.67 -8.81 13.94
CA ASP A 414 -26.97 -7.54 13.87
C ASP A 414 -25.94 -7.57 12.72
N PRO A 415 -26.05 -6.67 11.72
CA PRO A 415 -25.21 -6.68 10.53
C PRO A 415 -23.74 -6.29 10.79
N TYR A 416 -23.38 -5.88 12.01
CA TYR A 416 -22.03 -5.48 12.39
C TYR A 416 -21.39 -6.44 13.38
N LEU A 417 -22.18 -6.98 14.30
CA LEU A 417 -21.73 -7.92 15.33
C LEU A 417 -21.79 -9.37 14.82
N ASP A 418 -22.89 -9.77 14.18
CA ASP A 418 -23.08 -11.17 13.76
C ASP A 418 -22.44 -11.46 12.40
N ALA A 419 -22.28 -10.42 11.56
CA ALA A 419 -21.55 -10.51 10.28
C ALA A 419 -20.04 -10.74 10.45
N ALA A 420 -19.57 -10.66 11.70
CA ALA A 420 -18.18 -10.80 12.08
C ALA A 420 -17.84 -12.25 12.52
N SER A 421 -18.87 -13.07 12.78
CA SER A 421 -18.76 -14.48 13.21
C SER A 421 -18.56 -15.51 12.11
#